data_AF-A0A9D8IVS1-F1
#
_entry.id   AF-A0A9D8IVS1-F1
#
_cell.length_a   1.000
_cell.length_b   1.000
_cell.length_c   1.000
_cell.angle_alpha   90.00
_cell.angle_beta   90.00
_cell.angle_gamma   90.00
#
_symmetry.space_group_name_H-M   'P 1'
#
loop_
_entity.id
_entity.type
_entity.pdbx_description
1 polymer ?
#
loop_
_entity_poly.entity_id
_entity_poly.type
_entity_poly.pdbx_seq_one_letter_code
_entity_poly.pdbx_strand_id
1 'polypeptide(L)'
;MFLIWRGSHVCDWSRIKRGAFGYYVVTQRFVQTEYTDIAHYSCEIVLPSRFVINSIVESNPRDTESDPKSPYEVGMVRGYRSITLTRKNMKIGDVALITVRVKKPERSPILLGAFILAVIL
;
A
#
# COMPACT_ATOMS: atom_id res chain seq x y z
N MET A 1 18.88 1.84 -24.06
CA MET A 1 18.67 2.97 -23.13
C MET A 1 17.63 2.53 -22.12
N PHE A 2 18.01 2.36 -20.85
CA PHE A 2 17.12 1.83 -19.81
C PHE A 2 16.55 3.00 -19.02
N LEU A 3 15.23 3.21 -19.08
CA LEU A 3 14.56 4.22 -18.27
C LEU A 3 14.26 3.61 -16.89
N ILE A 4 14.77 4.25 -15.84
CA ILE A 4 14.37 3.99 -14.47
C ILE A 4 13.29 5.02 -14.14
N TRP A 5 12.05 4.59 -14.04
CA TRP A 5 10.95 5.47 -13.67
C TRP A 5 10.71 5.36 -12.16
N ARG A 6 10.97 6.46 -11.44
CA ARG A 6 10.68 6.61 -10.01
C ARG A 6 9.60 7.67 -9.84
N GLY A 7 8.34 7.25 -9.87
CA GLY A 7 7.20 8.10 -9.55
C GLY A 7 6.82 7.93 -8.08
N SER A 8 6.83 9.04 -7.32
CA SER A 8 6.16 9.09 -6.02
C SER A 8 4.75 9.59 -6.24
N HIS A 9 3.78 8.68 -6.21
CA HIS A 9 2.37 9.04 -6.31
C HIS A 9 1.81 9.24 -4.91
N VAL A 10 1.59 10.51 -4.56
CA VAL A 10 0.84 10.86 -3.36
C VAL A 10 -0.63 10.57 -3.67
N CYS A 11 -1.16 9.46 -3.16
CA CYS A 11 -2.59 9.17 -3.25
C CYS A 11 -3.37 10.30 -2.58
N ASP A 12 -4.39 10.82 -3.27
CA ASP A 12 -5.32 11.79 -2.67
C ASP A 12 -6.23 11.06 -1.67
N TRP A 13 -5.92 11.25 -0.38
CA TRP A 13 -6.63 10.62 0.72
C TRP A 13 -8.06 11.15 0.92
N SER A 14 -8.41 12.29 0.31
CA SER A 14 -9.75 12.89 0.46
C SER A 14 -10.85 12.07 -0.22
N ARG A 15 -10.49 11.23 -1.19
CA ARG A 15 -11.43 10.47 -2.03
C ARG A 15 -11.54 8.99 -1.64
N ILE A 16 -10.86 8.57 -0.58
CA ILE A 16 -10.84 7.16 -0.16
C ILE A 16 -12.17 6.82 0.52
N LYS A 17 -12.90 5.90 -0.10
CA LYS A 17 -14.17 5.41 0.45
C LYS A 17 -13.92 4.51 1.65
N ARG A 18 -14.69 4.74 2.72
CA ARG A 18 -14.74 3.86 3.88
C ARG A 18 -15.43 2.56 3.46
N GLY A 19 -14.71 1.44 3.58
CA GLY A 19 -15.26 0.11 3.41
C GLY A 19 -15.98 -0.38 4.67
N ALA A 20 -16.50 -1.61 4.61
CA ALA A 20 -17.11 -2.26 5.76
C ALA A 20 -16.10 -2.41 6.92
N PHE A 21 -16.59 -2.41 8.16
CA PHE A 21 -15.79 -2.63 9.39
C PHE A 21 -14.64 -1.63 9.65
N GLY A 22 -14.76 -0.39 9.15
CA GLY A 22 -13.80 0.67 9.43
C GLY A 22 -12.48 0.57 8.67
N TYR A 23 -12.41 -0.32 7.67
CA TYR A 23 -11.30 -0.39 6.73
C TYR A 23 -11.47 0.64 5.62
N TYR A 24 -10.36 1.06 5.04
CA TYR A 24 -10.27 1.91 3.87
C TYR A 24 -9.50 1.13 2.81
N VAL A 25 -9.99 1.16 1.57
CA VAL A 25 -9.34 0.46 0.45
C VAL A 25 -8.64 1.49 -0.42
N VAL A 26 -7.35 1.30 -0.62
CA VAL A 26 -6.51 2.16 -1.46
C VAL A 26 -6.00 1.32 -2.61
N THR A 27 -6.36 1.71 -3.83
CA THR A 27 -5.91 1.06 -5.05
C THR A 27 -5.07 2.03 -5.84
N GLN A 28 -3.82 1.66 -6.12
CA GLN A 28 -2.96 2.37 -7.04
C GLN A 28 -2.73 1.49 -8.26
N ARG A 29 -3.03 2.05 -9.44
CA ARG A 29 -2.86 1.40 -10.73
C ARG A 29 -2.02 2.27 -11.64
N PHE A 30 -0.99 1.68 -12.21
CA PHE A 30 -0.21 2.26 -13.29
C PHE A 30 -0.31 1.35 -14.52
N VAL A 31 -0.57 1.96 -15.66
CA VAL A 31 -0.62 1.28 -16.95
C VAL A 31 0.47 1.89 -17.80
N GLN A 32 1.40 1.07 -18.28
CA GLN A 32 2.44 1.56 -19.15
C GLN A 32 1.90 1.78 -20.56
N THR A 33 1.87 3.03 -21.00
CA THR A 33 1.38 3.42 -22.33
C THR A 33 2.42 4.13 -23.19
N GLU A 34 3.50 4.63 -22.60
CA GLU A 34 4.37 5.60 -23.26
C GLU A 34 5.68 5.00 -23.80
N TYR A 35 6.34 4.14 -23.03
CA TYR A 35 7.67 3.61 -23.38
C TYR A 35 7.60 2.15 -23.76
N THR A 36 8.39 1.78 -24.78
CA THR A 36 8.51 0.41 -25.29
C THR A 36 8.89 -0.59 -24.20
N ASP A 37 9.80 -0.20 -23.30
CA ASP A 37 10.23 -0.99 -22.14
C ASP A 37 10.61 -0.08 -20.97
N ILE A 38 10.16 -0.42 -19.76
CA ILE A 38 10.66 0.13 -18.49
C ILE A 38 11.38 -1.00 -17.75
N ALA A 39 12.71 -0.89 -17.68
CA ALA A 39 13.54 -1.86 -16.98
C ALA A 39 13.19 -1.97 -15.49
N HIS A 40 12.95 -0.82 -14.85
CA HIS A 40 12.62 -0.73 -13.43
C HIS A 40 11.53 0.30 -13.17
N TYR A 41 10.38 -0.20 -12.72
CA TYR A 41 9.28 0.59 -12.21
C TYR A 41 9.23 0.44 -10.69
N SER A 42 9.16 1.57 -9.99
CA SER A 42 8.92 1.61 -8.55
C SER A 42 7.87 2.66 -8.23
N CYS A 43 6.89 2.25 -7.41
CA CYS A 43 5.82 3.12 -6.94
C CYS A 43 5.71 3.02 -5.43
N GLU A 44 5.82 4.16 -4.77
CA GLU A 44 5.74 4.26 -3.32
C GLU A 44 4.44 4.96 -2.90
N ILE A 45 3.64 4.27 -2.09
CA ILE A 45 2.42 4.79 -1.48
C ILE A 45 2.74 5.13 -0.02
N VAL A 46 2.71 6.41 0.33
CA VAL A 46 2.93 6.88 1.70
C VAL A 46 1.60 7.09 2.41
N LEU A 47 1.44 6.45 3.57
CA LEU A 47 0.25 6.50 4.40
C LEU A 47 0.33 7.64 5.41
N PRO A 48 -0.78 8.37 5.68
CA PRO A 48 -0.82 9.33 6.77
C PRO A 48 -0.61 8.62 8.12
N SER A 49 -0.02 9.33 9.09
CA SER A 49 0.45 8.76 10.37
C SER A 49 -0.60 8.00 11.18
N ARG A 50 -1.88 8.26 10.93
CA ARG A 50 -3.00 7.61 11.62
C ARG A 50 -3.50 6.34 10.92
N PHE A 51 -2.87 5.89 9.85
CA PHE A 51 -3.29 4.70 9.12
C PHE A 51 -2.28 3.56 9.29
N VAL A 52 -2.81 2.37 9.50
CA VAL A 52 -2.07 1.12 9.63
C VAL A 52 -2.44 0.23 8.46
N ILE A 53 -1.43 -0.38 7.85
CA ILE A 53 -1.60 -1.42 6.83
C ILE A 53 -2.18 -2.64 7.54
N ASN A 54 -3.36 -3.07 7.12
CA ASN A 54 -4.00 -4.26 7.65
C ASN A 54 -3.69 -5.46 6.77
N SER A 55 -3.90 -5.33 5.45
CA SER A 55 -3.58 -6.38 4.49
C SER A 55 -3.44 -5.84 3.07
N ILE A 56 -2.73 -6.56 2.23
CA ILE A 56 -2.70 -6.32 0.78
C ILE A 56 -3.77 -7.22 0.16
N VAL A 57 -4.68 -6.62 -0.60
CA VAL A 57 -5.83 -7.29 -1.21
C VAL A 57 -5.46 -7.87 -2.56
N GLU A 58 -4.66 -7.13 -3.32
CA GLU A 58 -4.25 -7.51 -4.67
C GLU A 58 -2.91 -6.84 -5.01
N SER A 59 -2.05 -7.55 -5.73
CA SER A 59 -0.86 -7.00 -6.35
C SER A 59 -0.67 -7.57 -7.76
N ASN A 60 -0.14 -6.74 -8.66
CA ASN A 60 0.33 -7.13 -9.98
C ASN A 60 1.72 -6.48 -10.19
N PRO A 61 2.81 -7.26 -10.33
CA PRO A 61 2.85 -8.70 -10.59
C PRO A 61 2.38 -9.55 -9.39
N ARG A 62 1.86 -10.75 -9.66
CA ARG A 62 1.56 -11.76 -8.64
C ARG A 62 2.82 -12.59 -8.43
N ASP A 63 3.05 -13.07 -7.20
CA ASP A 63 4.15 -13.98 -6.90
C ASP A 63 3.99 -15.28 -7.72
N THR A 64 4.82 -15.44 -8.75
CA THR A 64 4.82 -16.64 -9.62
C THR A 64 6.12 -17.44 -9.54
N GLU A 65 7.08 -17.04 -8.71
CA GLU A 65 8.39 -17.70 -8.60
C GLU A 65 8.49 -18.66 -7.41
N SER A 66 9.35 -19.68 -7.52
CA SER A 66 9.53 -20.73 -6.50
C SER A 66 10.22 -20.27 -5.21
N ASP A 67 10.83 -19.07 -5.24
CA ASP A 67 11.39 -18.37 -4.07
C ASP A 67 10.76 -16.96 -4.02
N PRO A 68 9.57 -16.80 -3.41
CA PRO A 68 8.75 -15.61 -3.58
C PRO A 68 9.37 -14.41 -2.84
N LYS A 69 10.08 -13.56 -3.58
CA LYS A 69 10.30 -12.18 -3.16
C LYS A 69 9.03 -11.39 -3.47
N SER A 70 8.31 -11.03 -2.41
CA SER A 70 7.10 -10.23 -2.51
C SER A 70 7.34 -9.01 -3.42
N PRO A 71 6.46 -8.72 -4.39
CA PRO A 71 6.63 -7.62 -5.34
C PRO A 71 6.45 -6.25 -4.67
N TYR A 72 6.16 -6.24 -3.37
CA TYR A 72 6.00 -5.06 -2.55
C TYR A 72 6.85 -5.16 -1.29
N GLU A 73 7.29 -4.01 -0.78
CA GLU A 73 7.94 -3.88 0.51
C GLU A 73 7.13 -2.92 1.39
N VAL A 74 6.89 -3.31 2.65
CA VAL A 74 6.29 -2.43 3.64
C VAL A 74 7.41 -1.76 4.44
N GLY A 75 7.45 -0.44 4.45
CA GLY A 75 8.54 0.32 5.05
C GLY A 75 8.07 1.56 5.80
N MET A 76 9.05 2.42 6.11
CA MET A 76 8.81 3.75 6.65
C MET A 76 9.57 4.79 5.86
N VAL A 77 8.89 5.86 5.48
CA VAL A 77 9.46 7.00 4.76
C VAL A 77 9.14 8.25 5.55
N ARG A 78 10.18 8.96 6.02
CA ARG A 78 10.03 10.20 6.80
C ARG A 78 9.11 10.03 8.02
N GLY A 79 9.12 8.86 8.65
CA GLY A 79 8.28 8.53 9.82
C GLY A 79 6.84 8.11 9.50
N TYR A 80 6.48 8.03 8.22
CA TYR A 80 5.18 7.54 7.74
C TYR A 80 5.30 6.12 7.21
N ARG A 81 4.28 5.29 7.44
CA ARG A 81 4.25 3.94 6.86
C ARG A 81 4.14 4.05 5.34
N SER A 82 4.94 3.27 4.62
CA SER A 82 4.90 3.25 3.16
C SER A 82 4.78 1.83 2.64
N ILE A 83 4.29 1.72 1.40
CA ILE A 83 4.30 0.49 0.62
C ILE A 83 4.95 0.79 -0.71
N THR A 84 6.00 0.06 -1.05
CA THR A 84 6.73 0.23 -2.29
C THR A 84 6.51 -0.97 -3.18
N LEU A 85 5.80 -0.79 -4.28
CA LEU A 85 5.63 -1.79 -5.33
C LEU A 85 6.79 -1.67 -6.32
N THR A 86 7.48 -2.78 -6.59
CA THR A 86 8.56 -2.84 -7.57
C THR A 86 8.21 -3.83 -8.67
N ARG A 87 8.36 -3.41 -9.92
CA ARG A 87 8.21 -4.27 -11.10
C ARG A 87 9.38 -4.07 -12.04
N LYS A 88 9.88 -5.16 -12.62
CA LYS A 88 10.96 -5.14 -13.62
C LYS A 88 10.38 -5.44 -15.00
N ASN A 89 11.06 -4.94 -16.04
CA ASN A 89 10.78 -5.24 -17.45
C ASN A 89 9.31 -5.04 -17.85
N MET A 90 8.74 -3.87 -17.56
CA MET A 90 7.37 -3.55 -17.98
C MET A 90 7.34 -3.18 -19.45
N LYS A 91 6.47 -3.84 -20.22
CA LYS A 91 6.21 -3.55 -21.63
C LYS A 91 4.99 -2.66 -21.81
N ILE A 92 4.79 -2.13 -23.01
CA ILE A 92 3.55 -1.42 -23.36
C ILE A 92 2.34 -2.33 -23.11
N GLY A 93 1.35 -1.81 -22.39
CA GLY A 93 0.16 -2.54 -21.97
C GLY A 93 0.27 -3.26 -20.63
N ASP A 94 1.48 -3.37 -20.05
CA ASP A 94 1.64 -3.94 -18.72
C ASP A 94 1.02 -3.04 -17.63
N VAL A 95 0.52 -3.69 -16.59
CA VAL A 95 -0.18 -3.03 -15.47
C VAL A 95 0.51 -3.35 -14.15
N ALA A 96 1.03 -2.32 -13.48
CA ALA A 96 1.45 -2.42 -12.09
C ALA A 96 0.29 -1.98 -11.18
N LEU A 97 -0.19 -2.88 -10.33
CA LEU A 97 -1.35 -2.64 -9.47
C LEU A 97 -1.01 -3.04 -8.04
N ILE A 98 -1.43 -2.23 -7.09
CA ILE A 98 -1.48 -2.65 -5.69
C ILE A 98 -2.74 -2.12 -5.03
N THR A 99 -3.47 -3.01 -4.38
CA THR A 99 -4.66 -2.71 -3.58
C THR A 99 -4.39 -3.08 -2.14
N VAL A 100 -4.58 -2.12 -1.25
CA VAL A 100 -4.24 -2.23 0.17
C VAL A 100 -5.46 -1.89 1.01
N ARG A 101 -5.73 -2.70 2.03
CA ARG A 101 -6.64 -2.36 3.12
C ARG A 101 -5.85 -1.70 4.23
N VAL A 102 -6.23 -0.47 4.55
CA VAL A 102 -5.68 0.29 5.67
C VAL A 102 -6.76 0.56 6.69
N LYS A 103 -6.40 0.61 7.96
CA LYS A 103 -7.32 0.90 9.07
C LYS A 103 -6.79 2.07 9.87
N LYS A 104 -7.68 2.93 10.33
CA LYS A 104 -7.36 3.89 11.39
C LYS A 104 -7.46 3.15 12.72
N PRO A 105 -6.39 3.08 13.55
CA PRO A 105 -6.50 2.48 14.87
C PRO A 105 -7.43 3.37 15.71
N GLU A 106 -8.68 2.94 15.85
CA GLU A 106 -9.60 3.51 16.82
C GLU A 106 -9.16 2.96 18.18
N ARG A 107 -8.47 3.78 18.98
CA ARG A 107 -8.34 3.51 20.41
C ARG A 107 -9.74 3.69 20.98
N SER A 108 -10.40 2.60 21.37
CA SER A 108 -11.67 2.70 22.09
C SER A 108 -11.37 3.05 23.55
N PRO A 109 -11.64 4.30 24.01
CA PRO A 109 -11.41 4.66 25.41
C PRO A 109 -12.30 3.86 26.37
N ILE A 110 -13.42 3.31 25.87
CA ILE A 110 -14.36 2.50 26.65
C ILE A 110 -13.73 1.17 27.08
N LEU A 111 -13.00 0.50 26.18
CA LEU A 111 -12.29 -0.73 26.53
C LEU A 111 -11.17 -0.47 27.54
N LEU A 112 -10.51 0.68 27.46
CA LEU A 112 -9.49 1.08 28.42
C LEU A 112 -10.09 1.34 29.81
N GLY A 113 -11.24 2.03 29.86
CA GLY A 113 -11.97 2.29 31.10
C GLY A 113 -12.49 1.00 31.75
N ALA A 114 -13.03 0.07 30.96
CA ALA A 114 -13.48 -1.23 31.46
C ALA A 114 -12.32 -2.07 32.03
N PHE A 115 -11.14 -2.02 31.42
CA PHE A 115 -9.97 -2.74 31.91
C PHE A 115 -9.45 -2.15 33.23
N ILE A 116 -9.45 -0.83 33.37
CA ILE A 116 -9.07 -0.16 34.63
C ILE A 116 -10.07 -0.51 35.73
N LEU A 117 -11.38 -0.47 35.44
CA LEU A 117 -12.41 -0.88 36.39
C LEU A 117 -12.26 -2.34 36.82
N ALA A 118 -11.93 -3.25 35.91
CA ALA A 118 -11.73 -4.67 36.20
C ALA A 118 -10.44 -4.98 36.99
N VAL A 119 -9.46 -4.07 37.02
CA VAL A 119 -8.24 -4.21 37.84
C VAL A 119 -8.41 -3.59 39.23
N ILE A 120 -9.35 -2.64 39.38
CA ILE A 120 -9.65 -1.96 40.65
C ILE A 120 -10.73 -2.70 41.47
N LEU A 121 -11.66 -3.40 40.81
CA LEU A 121 -12.64 -4.32 41.44
C LEU A 121 -12.00 -5.67 41.79
#